data_AF-A0A1A6HSY8-F1
#
_entry.id   AF-A0A1A6HSY8-F1
#
_cell.length_a   1.000
_cell.length_b   1.000
_cell.length_c   1.000
_cell.angle_alpha   90.00
_cell.angle_beta   90.00
_cell.angle_gamma   90.00
#
_symmetry.space_group_name_H-M   'P 1'
#
loop_
_entity.id
_entity.type
_entity.pdbx_description
1 polymer ?
#
loop_
_entity_poly.entity_id
_entity_poly.type
_entity_poly.pdbx_seq_one_letter_code
_entity_poly.pdbx_strand_id
1 'polypeptide(L)'
;MAAEEPQQQKQEPLGSDSEGVNCLAYDEAIMAQQDRIQQEIAVQNPLVSERLELSVLYKEYAEDDNIYQQKIKDLHKKYSYIRKTRPDGNCFYRAFGFSHLEALLDDSKELQRFKAVSAKSKEDLVSQGFTEFTIEDFHNTFMDLIEQVEKQTSVADLLASFNDQSTSDYLVVYLRLLTSGYLQRESKFFEHFIEGGRTVKEFCQQEVEPMCKESDHIHIIALAQALSVSIQVEYMDRGEGGTTNPHVFPEGSEPKVYLLYRPGHYDILYK
;
A
#
# COMPACT_ATOMS: atom_id res chain seq x y z
N MET A 1 47.01 65.29 -33.27
CA MET A 1 47.88 64.33 -32.57
C MET A 1 47.01 63.14 -32.21
N ALA A 2 47.43 61.95 -32.64
CA ALA A 2 46.75 60.67 -32.46
C ALA A 2 46.93 60.12 -31.03
N ALA A 3 46.11 59.11 -30.70
CA ALA A 3 46.24 58.05 -29.67
C ALA A 3 45.03 58.03 -28.71
N GLU A 4 44.39 56.92 -28.34
CA GLU A 4 44.32 55.52 -28.77
C GLU A 4 43.13 54.94 -27.96
N GLU A 5 42.21 54.18 -28.56
CA GLU A 5 41.12 53.50 -27.84
C GLU A 5 41.63 52.18 -27.20
N PRO A 6 41.23 51.82 -25.96
CA PRO A 6 41.43 50.47 -25.44
C PRO A 6 40.26 49.54 -25.79
N GLN A 7 40.62 48.33 -26.19
CA GLN A 7 39.78 47.24 -26.69
C GLN A 7 38.69 46.75 -25.73
N GLN A 8 37.51 46.47 -26.29
CA GLN A 8 36.45 45.67 -25.68
C GLN A 8 36.89 44.22 -25.46
N GLN A 9 36.87 43.75 -24.20
CA GLN A 9 36.77 42.31 -23.91
C GLN A 9 35.30 41.91 -23.95
N LYS A 10 34.92 41.11 -24.96
CA LYS A 10 33.68 40.33 -24.95
C LYS A 10 33.74 39.30 -23.83
N GLN A 11 32.91 39.45 -22.81
CA GLN A 11 32.52 38.32 -21.96
C GLN A 11 31.45 37.53 -22.71
N GLU A 12 31.77 36.28 -23.06
CA GLU A 12 30.78 35.29 -23.48
C GLU A 12 29.82 35.00 -22.31
N PRO A 13 28.52 34.72 -22.56
CA PRO A 13 27.62 34.32 -21.49
C PRO A 13 28.02 32.90 -21.04
N LEU A 14 28.45 32.75 -19.77
CA LEU A 14 28.53 31.44 -19.13
C LEU A 14 27.12 30.85 -19.04
N GLY A 15 27.01 29.60 -19.50
CA GLY A 15 25.76 28.92 -19.80
C GLY A 15 24.81 28.70 -18.62
N SER A 16 23.54 28.58 -18.98
CA SER A 16 22.38 28.20 -18.15
C SER A 16 22.38 26.73 -17.70
N ASP A 17 23.51 26.03 -17.74
CA ASP A 17 23.57 24.58 -17.50
C ASP A 17 23.78 24.22 -16.01
N SER A 18 24.06 25.18 -15.12
CA SER A 18 24.39 24.86 -13.72
C SER A 18 23.18 24.54 -12.83
N GLU A 19 21.99 25.07 -13.14
CA GLU A 19 20.77 24.83 -12.33
C GLU A 19 20.18 23.44 -12.57
N GLY A 20 20.19 22.95 -13.82
CA GLY A 20 19.68 21.62 -14.17
C GLY A 20 20.55 20.48 -13.64
N VAL A 21 21.87 20.63 -13.64
CA VAL A 21 22.82 19.62 -13.10
C VAL A 21 22.70 19.50 -11.58
N ASN A 22 22.42 20.62 -10.89
CA ASN A 22 22.24 20.62 -9.44
C ASN A 22 20.95 19.90 -9.03
N CYS A 23 19.85 20.09 -9.77
CA CYS A 23 18.57 19.41 -9.50
C CYS A 23 18.66 17.89 -9.63
N LEU A 24 19.31 17.38 -10.69
CA LEU A 24 19.50 15.94 -10.92
C LEU A 24 20.37 15.29 -9.82
N ALA A 25 21.40 15.99 -9.36
CA ALA A 25 22.26 15.51 -8.28
C ALA A 25 21.51 15.44 -6.93
N TYR A 26 20.59 16.37 -6.66
CA TYR A 26 19.73 16.30 -5.48
C TYR A 26 18.74 15.14 -5.56
N ASP A 27 18.11 14.93 -6.71
CA ASP A 27 17.17 13.80 -6.91
C ASP A 27 17.87 12.45 -6.69
N GLU A 28 19.09 12.28 -7.23
CA GLU A 28 19.89 11.08 -7.01
C GLU A 28 20.26 10.89 -5.53
N ALA A 29 20.61 11.97 -4.83
CA ALA A 29 20.91 11.93 -3.40
C ALA A 29 19.69 11.56 -2.54
N ILE A 30 18.50 12.06 -2.91
CA ILE A 30 17.23 11.74 -2.26
C ILE A 30 16.88 10.25 -2.49
N MET A 31 16.97 9.76 -3.72
CA MET A 31 16.73 8.34 -4.03
C MET A 31 17.70 7.44 -3.25
N ALA A 32 18.99 7.77 -3.25
CA ALA A 32 19.97 7.00 -2.49
C ALA A 32 19.71 7.02 -0.97
N GLN A 33 19.18 8.13 -0.43
CA GLN A 33 18.77 8.20 0.97
C GLN A 33 17.55 7.32 1.25
N GLN A 34 16.53 7.35 0.39
CA GLN A 34 15.35 6.51 0.50
C GLN A 34 15.72 5.03 0.45
N ASP A 35 16.58 4.63 -0.49
CA ASP A 35 17.05 3.25 -0.61
C ASP A 35 17.77 2.77 0.65
N ARG A 36 18.63 3.60 1.25
CA ARG A 36 19.31 3.26 2.51
C ARG A 36 18.31 3.04 3.65
N ILE A 37 17.33 3.93 3.79
CA ILE A 37 16.28 3.80 4.82
C ILE A 37 15.47 2.51 4.59
N GLN A 38 15.07 2.24 3.35
CA GLN A 38 14.31 1.03 3.02
C GLN A 38 15.12 -0.25 3.26
N GLN A 39 16.42 -0.26 2.96
CA GLN A 39 17.30 -1.39 3.25
C GLN A 39 17.44 -1.65 4.75
N GLU A 40 17.63 -0.60 5.57
CA GLU A 40 17.68 -0.73 7.03
C GLU A 40 16.38 -1.30 7.60
N ILE A 41 15.24 -0.81 7.10
CA ILE A 41 13.92 -1.34 7.46
C ILE A 41 13.76 -2.80 7.03
N ALA A 42 14.20 -3.15 5.82
CA ALA A 42 14.09 -4.49 5.26
C ALA A 42 14.93 -5.54 5.99
N VAL A 43 16.08 -5.14 6.54
CA VAL A 43 16.92 -6.01 7.39
C VAL A 43 16.22 -6.31 8.73
N GLN A 44 15.47 -5.35 9.26
CA GLN A 44 14.79 -5.51 10.56
C GLN A 44 13.43 -6.21 10.43
N ASN A 45 12.74 -6.02 9.30
CA ASN A 45 11.36 -6.45 9.12
C ASN A 45 11.20 -7.26 7.83
N PRO A 46 10.70 -8.52 7.91
CA PRO A 46 10.25 -9.23 6.71
C PRO A 46 9.08 -8.49 6.05
N LEU A 47 8.78 -8.83 4.81
CA LEU A 47 7.65 -8.22 4.08
C LEU A 47 6.34 -8.49 4.80
N VAL A 48 6.15 -9.74 5.23
CA VAL A 48 5.05 -10.20 6.07
C VAL A 48 5.64 -11.11 7.14
N SER A 49 5.41 -10.81 8.43
CA SER A 49 5.94 -11.61 9.53
C SER A 49 5.24 -12.96 9.68
N GLU A 50 5.74 -13.81 10.57
CA GLU A 50 4.96 -14.91 11.13
C GLU A 50 3.74 -14.41 11.92
N ARG A 51 2.81 -15.31 12.24
CA ARG A 51 1.68 -15.00 13.12
C ARG A 51 2.18 -14.93 14.57
N LEU A 52 2.02 -13.78 15.21
CA LEU A 52 2.49 -13.50 16.56
C LEU A 52 1.32 -13.33 17.51
N GLU A 53 1.50 -13.68 18.79
CA GLU A 53 0.57 -13.29 19.85
C GLU A 53 0.46 -11.76 19.90
N LEU A 54 -0.76 -11.21 19.99
CA LEU A 54 -0.98 -9.76 19.97
C LEU A 54 -0.22 -9.02 21.09
N SER A 55 0.13 -9.74 22.16
CA SER A 55 0.87 -9.22 23.32
C SER A 55 2.26 -8.64 22.97
N VAL A 56 2.81 -8.96 21.79
CA VAL A 56 4.04 -8.33 21.30
C VAL A 56 3.90 -6.81 21.22
N LEU A 57 2.70 -6.28 20.96
CA LEU A 57 2.45 -4.84 20.89
C LEU A 57 2.77 -4.13 22.21
N TYR A 58 2.60 -4.76 23.38
CA TYR A 58 2.92 -4.11 24.66
C TYR A 58 4.38 -3.70 24.77
N LYS A 59 5.29 -4.42 24.08
CA LYS A 59 6.73 -4.14 24.07
C LYS A 59 7.11 -3.05 23.07
N GLU A 60 6.22 -2.71 22.14
CA GLU A 60 6.45 -1.66 21.13
C GLU A 60 6.13 -0.25 21.67
N TYR A 61 5.40 -0.16 22.78
CA TYR A 61 5.02 1.10 23.41
C TYR A 61 5.62 1.19 24.81
N ALA A 62 5.99 2.39 25.22
CA ALA A 62 6.50 2.64 26.56
C ALA A 62 5.44 2.26 27.62
N GLU A 63 5.88 1.78 28.79
CA GLU A 63 4.98 1.37 29.87
C GLU A 63 4.17 2.55 30.44
N ASP A 64 4.70 3.77 30.31
CA ASP A 64 4.06 5.01 30.75
C ASP A 64 3.16 5.66 29.67
N ASP A 65 3.14 5.13 28.43
CA ASP A 65 2.15 5.50 27.41
C ASP A 65 0.82 4.79 27.70
N ASN A 66 0.17 5.24 28.76
CA ASN A 66 -1.06 4.67 29.28
C ASN A 66 -2.19 4.61 28.25
N ILE A 67 -2.21 5.52 27.25
CA ILE A 67 -3.24 5.56 26.21
C ILE A 67 -3.08 4.34 25.29
N TYR A 68 -1.89 4.14 24.72
CA TYR A 68 -1.65 2.99 23.85
C TYR A 68 -1.73 1.67 24.63
N GLN A 69 -1.21 1.63 25.86
CA GLN A 69 -1.32 0.45 26.74
C GLN A 69 -2.78 0.05 26.99
N GLN A 70 -3.68 1.02 27.21
CA GLN A 70 -5.13 0.77 27.35
C GLN A 70 -5.77 0.30 26.05
N LYS A 71 -5.45 0.92 24.91
CA LYS A 71 -6.00 0.50 23.61
C LYS A 71 -5.54 -0.90 23.20
N ILE A 72 -4.29 -1.28 23.50
CA ILE A 72 -3.80 -2.65 23.29
C ILE A 72 -4.57 -3.64 24.18
N LYS A 73 -4.86 -3.28 25.44
CA LYS A 73 -5.73 -4.09 26.32
C LYS A 73 -7.13 -4.26 25.76
N ASP A 74 -7.70 -3.22 25.17
CA ASP A 74 -9.01 -3.31 24.52
C ASP A 74 -8.98 -4.18 23.26
N LEU A 75 -7.95 -4.02 22.43
CA LEU A 75 -7.73 -4.81 21.22
C LEU A 75 -7.59 -6.31 21.55
N HIS A 76 -6.92 -6.64 22.65
CA HIS A 76 -6.80 -8.02 23.17
C HIS A 76 -8.12 -8.68 23.56
N LYS A 77 -9.20 -7.92 23.79
CA LYS A 77 -10.52 -8.49 24.03
C LYS A 77 -11.17 -9.02 22.74
N LYS A 78 -10.71 -8.51 21.59
CA LYS A 78 -11.30 -8.75 20.27
C LYS A 78 -10.43 -9.67 19.39
N TYR A 79 -9.11 -9.62 19.59
CA TYR A 79 -8.12 -10.29 18.75
C TYR A 79 -7.05 -10.99 19.58
N SER A 80 -6.66 -12.18 19.15
CA SER A 80 -5.65 -13.02 19.80
C SER A 80 -4.27 -12.85 19.16
N TYR A 81 -4.20 -12.71 17.83
CA TYR A 81 -2.94 -12.65 17.09
C TYR A 81 -2.82 -11.41 16.20
N ILE A 82 -1.58 -11.08 15.87
CA ILE A 82 -1.17 -10.07 14.90
C ILE A 82 -0.16 -10.65 13.93
N ARG A 83 -0.20 -10.21 12.67
CA ARG A 83 0.87 -10.44 11.69
C ARG A 83 1.31 -9.08 11.17
N LYS A 84 2.58 -8.77 11.35
CA LYS A 84 3.16 -7.47 11.02
C LYS A 84 3.53 -7.40 9.55
N THR A 85 3.48 -6.21 8.97
CA THR A 85 4.00 -5.97 7.63
C THR A 85 5.16 -4.98 7.65
N ARG A 86 5.98 -4.98 6.59
CA ARG A 86 7.08 -4.01 6.47
C ARG A 86 6.52 -2.58 6.33
N PRO A 87 7.05 -1.58 7.06
CA PRO A 87 6.68 -0.18 6.87
C PRO A 87 7.38 0.43 5.65
N ASP A 88 7.03 -0.04 4.45
CA ASP A 88 7.61 0.34 3.16
C ASP A 88 6.68 1.21 2.31
N GLY A 89 5.63 1.77 2.91
CA GLY A 89 4.57 2.50 2.20
C GLY A 89 3.58 1.61 1.43
N ASN A 90 3.79 0.29 1.38
CA ASN A 90 2.90 -0.67 0.72
C ASN A 90 2.13 -1.56 1.73
N CYS A 91 2.32 -1.32 3.02
CA CYS A 91 1.77 -2.11 4.12
C CYS A 91 0.27 -2.42 3.98
N PHE A 92 -0.57 -1.47 3.57
CA PHE A 92 -2.01 -1.71 3.35
C PHE A 92 -2.26 -2.81 2.31
N TYR A 93 -1.74 -2.62 1.08
CA TYR A 93 -1.95 -3.57 -0.02
C TYR A 93 -1.38 -4.94 0.32
N ARG A 94 -0.23 -4.98 0.99
CA ARG A 94 0.42 -6.23 1.39
C ARG A 94 -0.36 -6.96 2.48
N ALA A 95 -0.82 -6.23 3.50
CA ALA A 95 -1.65 -6.76 4.58
C ALA A 95 -2.99 -7.28 4.05
N PHE A 96 -3.66 -6.49 3.22
CA PHE A 96 -4.90 -6.86 2.56
C PHE A 96 -4.72 -8.12 1.70
N GLY A 97 -3.72 -8.13 0.81
CA GLY A 97 -3.47 -9.24 -0.10
C GLY A 97 -3.24 -10.56 0.64
N PHE A 98 -2.38 -10.54 1.66
CA PHE A 98 -2.08 -11.75 2.44
C PHE A 98 -3.31 -12.21 3.23
N SER A 99 -3.92 -11.32 4.02
CA SER A 99 -5.05 -11.66 4.88
C SER A 99 -6.25 -12.16 4.08
N HIS A 100 -6.51 -11.57 2.92
CA HIS A 100 -7.62 -12.00 2.07
C HIS A 100 -7.35 -13.37 1.44
N LEU A 101 -6.17 -13.59 0.85
CA LEU A 101 -5.83 -14.90 0.27
C LEU A 101 -5.76 -16.02 1.32
N GLU A 102 -5.26 -15.73 2.52
CA GLU A 102 -5.29 -16.65 3.67
C GLU A 102 -6.74 -17.01 4.05
N ALA A 103 -7.66 -16.04 4.10
CA ALA A 103 -9.07 -16.28 4.40
C ALA A 103 -9.81 -17.11 3.33
N LEU A 104 -9.32 -17.11 2.09
CA LEU A 104 -9.91 -17.89 0.99
C LEU A 104 -9.50 -19.37 1.01
N LEU A 105 -8.48 -19.78 1.76
CA LEU A 105 -8.11 -21.19 1.93
C LEU A 105 -9.28 -22.03 2.50
N ASP A 106 -10.08 -21.42 3.38
CA ASP A 106 -11.20 -22.08 4.04
C ASP A 106 -12.56 -21.87 3.34
N ASP A 107 -12.65 -21.03 2.30
CA ASP A 107 -13.90 -20.69 1.61
C ASP A 107 -13.80 -20.88 0.09
N SER A 108 -13.98 -22.12 -0.36
CA SER A 108 -13.90 -22.49 -1.78
C SER A 108 -14.91 -21.74 -2.66
N LYS A 109 -16.10 -21.40 -2.15
CA LYS A 109 -17.11 -20.67 -2.92
C LYS A 109 -16.67 -19.24 -3.15
N GLU A 110 -16.20 -18.58 -2.09
CA GLU A 110 -15.70 -17.21 -2.19
C GLU A 110 -14.43 -17.14 -3.02
N LEU A 111 -13.54 -18.14 -2.92
CA LEU A 111 -12.36 -18.25 -3.77
C LEU A 111 -12.73 -18.25 -5.27
N GLN A 112 -13.73 -19.04 -5.68
CA GLN A 112 -14.16 -19.09 -7.09
C GLN A 112 -14.75 -17.75 -7.54
N ARG A 113 -15.52 -17.07 -6.68
CA ARG A 113 -16.01 -15.71 -6.95
C ARG A 113 -14.85 -14.73 -7.12
N PHE A 114 -13.91 -14.73 -6.19
CA PHE A 114 -12.75 -13.85 -6.17
C PHE A 114 -11.86 -14.06 -7.40
N LYS A 115 -11.59 -15.31 -7.77
CA LYS A 115 -10.84 -15.68 -8.97
C LYS A 115 -11.51 -15.17 -10.24
N ALA A 116 -12.83 -15.29 -10.35
CA ALA A 116 -13.57 -14.79 -11.51
C ALA A 116 -13.52 -13.25 -11.62
N VAL A 117 -13.71 -12.53 -10.52
CA VAL A 117 -13.58 -11.06 -10.49
C VAL A 117 -12.15 -10.63 -10.83
N SER A 118 -11.15 -11.31 -10.26
CA SER A 118 -9.73 -11.04 -10.51
C SER A 118 -9.33 -11.28 -11.96
N ALA A 119 -9.81 -12.37 -12.58
CA ALA A 119 -9.58 -12.65 -13.99
C ALA A 119 -10.20 -11.56 -14.90
N LYS A 120 -11.45 -11.17 -14.60
CA LYS A 120 -12.15 -10.14 -15.38
C LYS A 120 -11.50 -8.75 -15.24
N SER A 121 -10.92 -8.46 -14.09
CA SER A 121 -10.37 -7.15 -13.76
C SER A 121 -9.25 -6.68 -14.71
N LYS A 122 -8.46 -7.61 -15.31
CA LYS A 122 -7.47 -7.24 -16.34
C LYS A 122 -8.16 -6.61 -17.55
N GLU A 123 -9.18 -7.25 -18.10
CA GLU A 123 -9.92 -6.73 -19.26
C GLU A 123 -10.57 -5.39 -18.93
N ASP A 124 -11.10 -5.24 -17.71
CA ASP A 124 -11.70 -3.98 -17.26
C ASP A 124 -10.67 -2.85 -17.21
N LEU A 125 -9.47 -3.09 -16.70
CA LEU A 125 -8.37 -2.12 -16.71
C LEU A 125 -7.95 -1.78 -18.15
N VAL A 126 -7.77 -2.78 -19.02
CA VAL A 126 -7.42 -2.52 -20.44
C VAL A 126 -8.49 -1.67 -21.13
N SER A 127 -9.78 -1.96 -20.88
CA SER A 127 -10.89 -1.17 -21.43
C SER A 127 -10.93 0.28 -20.93
N GLN A 128 -10.35 0.55 -19.75
CA GLN A 128 -10.19 1.89 -19.18
C GLN A 128 -8.94 2.63 -19.70
N GLY A 129 -8.13 1.98 -20.55
CA GLY A 129 -6.96 2.58 -21.18
C GLY A 129 -5.63 2.25 -20.52
N PHE A 130 -5.59 1.32 -19.57
CA PHE A 130 -4.32 0.76 -19.10
C PHE A 130 -3.70 -0.12 -20.21
N THR A 131 -2.40 0.00 -20.41
CA THR A 131 -1.71 -0.72 -21.49
C THR A 131 -1.55 -2.20 -21.13
N GLU A 132 -2.17 -3.11 -21.90
CA GLU A 132 -2.25 -4.54 -21.58
C GLU A 132 -0.90 -5.20 -21.27
N PHE A 133 0.08 -5.05 -22.17
CA PHE A 133 1.40 -5.68 -21.99
C PHE A 133 2.16 -5.16 -20.76
N THR A 134 1.80 -3.99 -20.22
CA THR A 134 2.45 -3.45 -19.01
C THR A 134 1.82 -3.97 -17.73
N ILE A 135 0.57 -4.44 -17.77
CA ILE A 135 -0.15 -4.94 -16.59
C ILE A 135 -0.24 -6.46 -16.53
N GLU A 136 0.07 -7.14 -17.64
CA GLU A 136 -0.06 -8.58 -17.78
C GLU A 136 0.79 -9.36 -16.78
N ASP A 137 2.06 -8.99 -16.59
CA ASP A 137 2.94 -9.70 -15.64
C ASP A 137 2.47 -9.56 -14.18
N PHE A 138 1.94 -8.38 -13.82
CA PHE A 138 1.36 -8.13 -12.50
C PHE A 138 0.06 -8.93 -12.30
N HIS A 139 -0.79 -8.98 -13.33
CA HIS A 139 -2.00 -9.80 -13.32
C HIS A 139 -1.67 -11.29 -13.18
N ASN A 140 -0.71 -11.80 -13.95
CA ASN A 140 -0.28 -13.19 -13.91
C ASN A 140 0.21 -13.56 -12.51
N THR A 141 1.05 -12.72 -11.88
CA THR A 141 1.52 -12.94 -10.52
C THR A 141 0.36 -13.01 -9.51
N PHE A 142 -0.63 -12.13 -9.65
CA PHE A 142 -1.82 -12.16 -8.80
C PHE A 142 -2.65 -13.44 -8.98
N MET A 143 -2.84 -13.87 -10.23
CA MET A 143 -3.57 -15.10 -10.55
C MET A 143 -2.82 -16.35 -10.07
N ASP A 144 -1.49 -16.37 -10.16
CA ASP A 144 -0.65 -17.47 -9.67
C ASP A 144 -0.79 -17.64 -8.14
N LEU A 145 -0.82 -16.53 -7.39
CA LEU A 145 -1.08 -16.55 -5.94
C LEU A 145 -2.48 -17.09 -5.62
N ILE A 146 -3.50 -16.70 -6.39
CA ILE A 146 -4.86 -17.24 -6.26
C ILE A 146 -4.88 -18.75 -6.57
N GLU A 147 -4.13 -19.20 -7.58
CA GLU A 147 -4.04 -20.62 -7.95
C GLU A 147 -3.33 -21.46 -6.87
N GLN A 148 -2.34 -20.89 -6.17
CA GLN A 148 -1.72 -21.54 -5.00
C GLN A 148 -2.76 -21.80 -3.90
N VAL A 149 -3.64 -20.83 -3.62
CA VAL A 149 -4.75 -20.97 -2.65
C VAL A 149 -5.75 -22.02 -3.14
N GLU A 150 -6.08 -22.03 -4.44
CA GLU A 150 -6.99 -23.03 -5.03
C GLU A 150 -6.46 -24.46 -4.93
N LYS A 151 -5.14 -24.63 -5.01
CA LYS A 151 -4.45 -25.91 -4.78
C LYS A 151 -4.34 -26.30 -3.30
N GLN A 152 -4.94 -25.53 -2.39
CA GLN A 152 -4.92 -25.75 -0.95
C GLN A 152 -3.50 -25.82 -0.38
N THR A 153 -2.68 -24.85 -0.76
CA THR A 153 -1.34 -24.68 -0.19
C THR A 153 -1.39 -24.41 1.32
N SER A 154 -0.29 -24.65 2.03
CA SER A 154 -0.23 -24.28 3.45
C SER A 154 -0.10 -22.77 3.60
N VAL A 155 -0.56 -22.22 4.74
CA VAL A 155 -0.37 -20.81 5.08
C VAL A 155 1.12 -20.44 5.08
N ALA A 156 2.01 -21.37 5.45
CA ALA A 156 3.46 -21.15 5.46
C ALA A 156 4.02 -21.02 4.03
N ASP A 157 3.52 -21.80 3.07
CA ASP A 157 3.94 -21.70 1.67
C ASP A 157 3.41 -20.41 1.03
N LEU A 158 2.16 -20.02 1.33
CA LEU A 158 1.62 -18.72 0.91
C LEU A 158 2.46 -17.57 1.49
N LEU A 159 2.85 -17.67 2.77
CA LEU A 159 3.72 -16.69 3.44
C LEU A 159 5.11 -16.62 2.80
N ALA A 160 5.65 -17.76 2.37
CA ALA A 160 6.92 -17.80 1.64
C ALA A 160 6.81 -17.04 0.31
N SER A 161 5.74 -17.26 -0.47
CA SER A 161 5.47 -16.49 -1.69
C SER A 161 5.33 -14.99 -1.43
N PHE A 162 4.68 -14.59 -0.34
CA PHE A 162 4.56 -13.18 0.07
C PHE A 162 5.85 -12.56 0.61
N ASN A 163 6.84 -13.37 0.98
CA ASN A 163 8.17 -12.92 1.39
C ASN A 163 9.21 -13.00 0.26
N ASP A 164 8.84 -13.49 -0.92
CA ASP A 164 9.62 -13.24 -2.14
C ASP A 164 9.38 -11.80 -2.61
N GLN A 165 10.46 -11.01 -2.71
CA GLN A 165 10.38 -9.57 -2.95
C GLN A 165 9.67 -9.24 -4.26
N SER A 166 10.03 -9.92 -5.35
CA SER A 166 9.45 -9.69 -6.67
C SER A 166 7.98 -10.08 -6.71
N THR A 167 7.63 -11.27 -6.23
CA THR A 167 6.24 -11.76 -6.20
C THR A 167 5.34 -10.83 -5.39
N SER A 168 5.79 -10.46 -4.19
CA SER A 168 5.03 -9.61 -3.26
C SER A 168 4.85 -8.19 -3.80
N ASP A 169 5.89 -7.62 -4.43
CA ASP A 169 5.79 -6.27 -5.01
C ASP A 169 4.95 -6.25 -6.29
N TYR A 170 5.01 -7.29 -7.13
CA TYR A 170 4.16 -7.42 -8.31
C TYR A 170 2.68 -7.52 -7.95
N LEU A 171 2.35 -8.25 -6.88
CA LEU A 171 1.03 -8.25 -6.29
C LEU A 171 0.59 -6.84 -5.86
N VAL A 172 1.44 -6.13 -5.11
CA VAL A 172 1.14 -4.76 -4.65
C VAL A 172 0.87 -3.83 -5.82
N VAL A 173 1.69 -3.89 -6.88
CA VAL A 173 1.48 -3.10 -8.10
C VAL A 173 0.10 -3.40 -8.69
N TYR A 174 -0.28 -4.68 -8.81
CA TYR A 174 -1.58 -5.02 -9.37
C TYR A 174 -2.74 -4.49 -8.51
N LEU A 175 -2.66 -4.63 -7.18
CA LEU A 175 -3.68 -4.10 -6.26
C LEU A 175 -3.78 -2.56 -6.33
N ARG A 176 -2.67 -1.85 -6.50
CA ARG A 176 -2.65 -0.39 -6.75
C ARG A 176 -3.35 -0.04 -8.06
N LEU A 177 -3.10 -0.80 -9.14
CA LEU A 177 -3.78 -0.61 -10.42
C LEU A 177 -5.29 -0.86 -10.34
N LEU A 178 -5.72 -1.90 -9.62
CA LEU A 178 -7.15 -2.14 -9.35
C LEU A 178 -7.80 -0.99 -8.59
N THR A 179 -7.09 -0.45 -7.60
CA THR A 179 -7.53 0.71 -6.82
C THR A 179 -7.67 1.94 -7.73
N SER A 180 -6.66 2.24 -8.55
CA SER A 180 -6.69 3.34 -9.52
C SER A 180 -7.85 3.17 -10.52
N GLY A 181 -8.01 1.98 -11.10
CA GLY A 181 -9.10 1.70 -12.04
C GLY A 181 -10.48 1.90 -11.43
N TYR A 182 -10.70 1.45 -10.18
CA TYR A 182 -11.96 1.69 -9.49
C TYR A 182 -12.22 3.18 -9.23
N LEU A 183 -11.22 3.90 -8.73
CA LEU A 183 -11.32 5.34 -8.49
C LEU A 183 -11.67 6.10 -9.78
N GLN A 184 -10.99 5.79 -10.89
CA GLN A 184 -11.24 6.44 -12.17
C GLN A 184 -12.64 6.11 -12.74
N ARG A 185 -13.08 4.85 -12.60
CA ARG A 185 -14.42 4.41 -13.01
C ARG A 185 -15.53 5.14 -12.26
N GLU A 186 -15.38 5.29 -10.95
CA GLU A 186 -16.33 5.99 -10.06
C GLU A 186 -15.91 7.44 -9.79
N SER A 187 -15.24 8.08 -10.74
CA SER A 187 -14.60 9.40 -10.54
C SER A 187 -15.54 10.48 -10.00
N LYS A 188 -16.79 10.53 -10.46
CA LYS A 188 -17.79 11.50 -9.96
C LYS A 188 -18.11 11.34 -8.47
N PHE A 189 -18.04 10.12 -7.95
CA PHE A 189 -18.21 9.86 -6.53
C PHE A 189 -16.99 10.36 -5.76
N PHE A 190 -15.78 10.02 -6.23
CA PHE A 190 -14.54 10.29 -5.52
C PHE A 190 -14.02 11.72 -5.64
N GLU A 191 -14.42 12.51 -6.64
CA GLU A 191 -13.89 13.86 -6.89
C GLU A 191 -14.05 14.81 -5.67
N HIS A 192 -15.10 14.62 -4.87
CA HIS A 192 -15.38 15.44 -3.69
C HIS A 192 -14.52 15.07 -2.47
N PHE A 193 -13.87 13.92 -2.49
CA PHE A 193 -13.02 13.41 -1.41
C PHE A 193 -11.52 13.67 -1.66
N ILE A 194 -11.16 14.21 -2.83
CA ILE A 194 -9.78 14.47 -3.21
C ILE A 194 -9.38 15.90 -2.84
N GLU A 195 -8.36 16.00 -2.00
CA GLU A 195 -7.82 17.29 -1.58
C GLU A 195 -6.88 17.91 -2.61
N GLY A 196 -6.80 19.24 -2.59
CA GLY A 196 -5.81 20.02 -3.37
C GLY A 196 -6.23 20.38 -4.80
N GLY A 197 -7.51 20.24 -5.16
CA GLY A 197 -8.03 20.65 -6.47
C GLY A 197 -7.58 19.76 -7.64
N ARG A 198 -7.01 18.58 -7.34
CA ARG A 198 -6.60 17.58 -8.32
C ARG A 198 -7.81 16.84 -8.86
N THR A 199 -7.74 16.43 -10.12
CA THR A 199 -8.67 15.45 -10.69
C THR A 199 -8.42 14.07 -10.09
N VAL A 200 -9.41 13.17 -10.19
CA VAL A 200 -9.27 11.77 -9.76
C VAL A 200 -8.11 11.07 -10.45
N LYS A 201 -7.89 11.35 -11.72
CA LYS A 201 -6.80 10.77 -12.49
C LYS A 201 -5.43 11.25 -12.00
N GLU A 202 -5.28 12.54 -11.75
CA GLU A 202 -4.03 13.10 -11.18
C GLU A 202 -3.75 12.54 -9.79
N PHE A 203 -4.78 12.41 -8.94
CA PHE A 203 -4.64 11.74 -7.65
C PHE A 203 -4.17 10.29 -7.79
N CYS A 204 -4.74 9.52 -8.72
CA CYS A 204 -4.32 8.14 -8.97
C CYS A 204 -2.85 8.05 -9.39
N GLN A 205 -2.42 8.90 -10.33
CA GLN A 205 -1.05 8.93 -10.83
C GLN A 205 -0.02 9.38 -9.79
N GLN A 206 -0.43 10.16 -8.79
CA GLN A 206 0.47 10.72 -7.77
C GLN A 206 0.49 9.94 -6.46
N GLU A 207 -0.66 9.40 -6.02
CA GLU A 207 -0.84 8.86 -4.67
C GLU A 207 -1.34 7.40 -4.63
N VAL A 208 -1.65 6.78 -5.78
CA VAL A 208 -2.18 5.41 -5.83
C VAL A 208 -1.26 4.49 -6.62
N GLU A 209 -1.04 4.79 -7.90
CA GLU A 209 -0.27 3.98 -8.84
C GLU A 209 1.22 3.85 -8.46
N PRO A 210 1.91 4.90 -7.98
CA PRO A 210 3.31 4.78 -7.58
C PRO A 210 3.48 3.87 -6.36
N MET A 211 4.53 3.05 -6.39
CA MET A 211 4.96 2.25 -5.24
C MET A 211 5.40 3.12 -4.07
N CYS A 212 5.31 2.56 -2.86
CA CYS A 212 5.76 3.18 -1.61
C CYS A 212 4.99 4.46 -1.21
N LYS A 213 3.84 4.72 -1.85
CA LYS A 213 2.89 5.77 -1.46
C LYS A 213 1.92 5.29 -0.41
N GLU A 214 1.75 6.06 0.66
CA GLU A 214 0.84 5.76 1.76
C GLU A 214 -0.59 5.53 1.27
N SER A 215 -1.32 4.69 2.00
CA SER A 215 -2.72 4.37 1.72
C SER A 215 -3.59 4.84 2.87
N ASP A 216 -4.72 5.42 2.53
CA ASP A 216 -5.71 5.92 3.46
C ASP A 216 -7.11 5.36 3.11
N HIS A 217 -8.13 5.87 3.79
CA HIS A 217 -9.52 5.49 3.68
C HIS A 217 -10.03 5.39 2.23
N ILE A 218 -9.66 6.34 1.37
CA ILE A 218 -10.06 6.34 -0.05
C ILE A 218 -9.53 5.10 -0.80
N HIS A 219 -8.29 4.68 -0.52
CA HIS A 219 -7.68 3.48 -1.11
C HIS A 219 -8.36 2.21 -0.61
N ILE A 220 -8.68 2.16 0.69
CA ILE A 220 -9.35 1.01 1.31
C ILE A 220 -10.74 0.79 0.68
N ILE A 221 -11.55 1.85 0.60
CA ILE A 221 -12.89 1.77 -0.01
C ILE A 221 -12.79 1.33 -1.46
N ALA A 222 -11.91 1.96 -2.24
CA ALA A 222 -11.78 1.68 -3.65
C ALA A 222 -11.37 0.21 -3.91
N LEU A 223 -10.38 -0.30 -3.18
CA LEU A 223 -9.93 -1.69 -3.33
C LEU A 223 -11.00 -2.69 -2.86
N ALA A 224 -11.65 -2.43 -1.72
CA ALA A 224 -12.73 -3.27 -1.20
C ALA A 224 -13.88 -3.40 -2.20
N GLN A 225 -14.30 -2.27 -2.80
CA GLN A 225 -15.36 -2.26 -3.80
C GLN A 225 -14.90 -2.87 -5.13
N ALA A 226 -13.66 -2.63 -5.56
CA ALA A 226 -13.09 -3.20 -6.79
C ALA A 226 -13.15 -4.73 -6.80
N LEU A 227 -12.86 -5.36 -5.66
CA LEU A 227 -12.87 -6.82 -5.51
C LEU A 227 -14.18 -7.37 -4.92
N SER A 228 -15.09 -6.47 -4.53
CA SER A 228 -16.35 -6.78 -3.85
C SER A 228 -16.12 -7.62 -2.59
N VAL A 229 -15.25 -7.14 -1.70
CA VAL A 229 -14.85 -7.79 -0.44
C VAL A 229 -15.08 -6.88 0.75
N SER A 230 -15.19 -7.45 1.94
CA SER A 230 -15.39 -6.72 3.19
C SER A 230 -14.11 -6.70 4.05
N ILE A 231 -13.71 -5.51 4.47
CA ILE A 231 -12.51 -5.24 5.28
C ILE A 231 -12.93 -4.52 6.55
N GLN A 232 -12.45 -4.97 7.71
CA GLN A 232 -12.52 -4.19 8.95
C GLN A 232 -11.15 -3.66 9.32
N VAL A 233 -11.08 -2.38 9.66
CA VAL A 233 -9.88 -1.72 10.14
C VAL A 233 -10.11 -1.23 11.57
N GLU A 234 -9.33 -1.72 12.52
CA GLU A 234 -9.28 -1.20 13.89
C GLU A 234 -8.31 -0.02 13.93
N TYR A 235 -8.84 1.19 14.14
CA TYR A 235 -8.02 2.39 14.29
C TYR A 235 -7.52 2.50 15.74
N MET A 236 -6.19 2.48 15.89
CA MET A 236 -5.49 2.67 17.16
C MET A 236 -4.65 3.95 17.11
N ASP A 237 -5.29 5.07 17.43
CA ASP A 237 -4.69 6.41 17.52
C ASP A 237 -4.74 6.96 18.96
N ARG A 238 -4.32 8.22 19.15
CA ARG A 238 -4.44 8.94 20.42
C ARG A 238 -5.82 9.59 20.63
N GLY A 239 -6.84 9.16 19.89
CA GLY A 239 -8.21 9.63 20.06
C GLY A 239 -8.72 9.36 21.47
N GLU A 240 -9.65 10.20 21.94
CA GLU A 240 -10.21 10.11 23.29
C GLU A 240 -10.81 8.73 23.58
N GLY A 241 -10.57 8.22 24.80
CA GLY A 241 -11.04 6.91 25.25
C GLY A 241 -9.99 5.80 25.18
N GLY A 242 -10.26 4.70 25.90
CA GLY A 242 -9.39 3.53 25.97
C GLY A 242 -9.70 2.45 24.92
N THR A 243 -10.60 2.73 23.98
CA THR A 243 -11.09 1.76 22.98
C THR A 243 -10.45 1.99 21.61
N THR A 244 -10.31 0.90 20.84
CA THR A 244 -10.03 0.98 19.41
C THR A 244 -11.33 1.13 18.62
N ASN A 245 -11.27 1.90 17.53
CA ASN A 245 -12.45 2.22 16.72
C ASN A 245 -12.52 1.30 15.50
N PRO A 246 -13.50 0.39 15.41
CA PRO A 246 -13.68 -0.46 14.23
C PRO A 246 -14.36 0.32 13.11
N HIS A 247 -13.80 0.26 11.91
CA HIS A 247 -14.42 0.74 10.68
C HIS A 247 -14.56 -0.42 9.70
N VAL A 248 -15.76 -0.61 9.15
CA VAL A 248 -16.04 -1.72 8.22
C VAL A 248 -16.32 -1.14 6.83
N PHE A 249 -15.65 -1.70 5.83
CA PHE A 249 -15.73 -1.27 4.43
C PHE A 249 -16.11 -2.46 3.55
N PRO A 250 -17.25 -2.42 2.84
CA PRO A 250 -18.34 -1.42 2.93
C PRO A 250 -19.08 -1.49 4.27
N GLU A 251 -19.70 -0.39 4.69
CA GLU A 251 -20.47 -0.33 5.94
C GLU A 251 -21.60 -1.36 5.98
N GLY A 252 -21.83 -1.98 7.14
CA GLY A 252 -22.87 -2.98 7.35
C GLY A 252 -22.58 -4.37 6.76
N SER A 253 -21.41 -4.58 6.15
CA SER A 253 -20.96 -5.91 5.71
C SER A 253 -20.40 -6.74 6.86
N GLU A 254 -20.27 -8.06 6.66
CA GLU A 254 -19.57 -8.96 7.58
C GLU A 254 -18.12 -9.16 7.11
N PRO A 255 -17.12 -8.55 7.77
CA PRO A 255 -15.72 -8.61 7.37
C PRO A 255 -15.09 -9.97 7.67
N LYS A 256 -14.31 -10.49 6.72
CA LYS A 256 -13.42 -11.65 6.94
C LYS A 256 -11.95 -11.24 7.07
N VAL A 257 -11.61 -10.05 6.60
CA VAL A 257 -10.27 -9.45 6.70
C VAL A 257 -10.29 -8.42 7.83
N TYR A 258 -9.35 -8.53 8.76
CA TYR A 258 -9.22 -7.61 9.89
C TYR A 258 -7.81 -7.02 9.89
N LEU A 259 -7.74 -5.69 9.82
CA LEU A 259 -6.48 -4.95 9.82
C LEU A 259 -6.40 -4.05 11.05
N LEU A 260 -5.19 -3.80 11.53
CA LEU A 260 -4.88 -2.79 12.53
C LEU A 260 -4.30 -1.58 11.80
N TYR A 261 -4.90 -0.41 11.97
CA TYR A 261 -4.29 0.86 11.60
C TYR A 261 -3.63 1.49 12.82
N ARG A 262 -2.34 1.78 12.69
CA ARG A 262 -1.56 2.68 13.55
C ARG A 262 -1.16 3.88 12.69
N PRO A 263 -0.92 5.08 13.25
CA PRO A 263 -0.58 6.24 12.44
C PRO A 263 0.51 5.94 11.39
N GLY A 264 0.14 5.94 10.12
CA GLY A 264 1.01 5.63 8.97
C GLY A 264 1.29 4.15 8.67
N HIS A 265 0.66 3.18 9.32
CA HIS A 265 1.00 1.77 9.16
C HIS A 265 -0.18 0.79 9.35
N TYR A 266 -0.15 -0.31 8.58
CA TYR A 266 -1.15 -1.38 8.63
C TYR A 266 -0.52 -2.73 8.98
N ASP A 267 -1.17 -3.44 9.90
CA ASP A 267 -0.88 -4.84 10.23
C ASP A 267 -2.15 -5.69 10.10
N ILE A 268 -2.02 -7.01 10.14
CA ILE A 268 -3.16 -7.94 10.08
C ILE A 268 -3.51 -8.39 11.49
N LEU A 269 -4.81 -8.45 11.81
CA LEU A 269 -5.35 -8.95 13.06
C LEU A 269 -6.07 -10.27 12.87
N TYR A 270 -6.02 -11.12 13.90
CA TYR A 270 -6.73 -12.40 13.93
C TYR A 270 -7.52 -12.51 15.22
N LYS A 271 -8.81 -12.86 15.09
CA LYS A 271 -9.70 -13.10 16.23
C LYS A 271 -9.21 -14.29 17.05
#